data_AF-A0A958G3J8-F1
#
_entry.id   AF-A0A958G3J8-F1
#
_cell.length_a   1.000
_cell.length_b   1.000
_cell.length_c   1.000
_cell.angle_alpha   90.00
_cell.angle_beta   90.00
_cell.angle_gamma   90.00
#
_symmetry.space_group_name_H-M   'P 1'
#
loop_
_entity.id
_entity.type
_entity.pdbx_description
1 polymer ?
#
loop_
_entity_poly.entity_id
_entity_poly.type
_entity_poly.pdbx_seq_one_letter_code
_entity_poly.pdbx_strand_id
1 'polypeptide(L)'
;IDLTGASAPLTLEFYEYFSTEHYWDFCMVAVSADGGLTWTQLRGSSYWGTAPSGSSNVWILSALDISPFAGQQILIGYYFDTIDDAANDFAGWFIDDVKVYEGVTDVVPWLSSSPADGVVAPGGNQNVTVTANAGGMSGGTFRASLVVNNND
;
A
#
# COMPACT_ATOMS: atom_id res chain seq x y z
N ILE A 1 -17.78 -1.35 -4.64
CA ILE A 1 -17.32 0.04 -4.42
C ILE A 1 -17.66 0.83 -5.66
N ASP A 2 -18.40 1.93 -5.51
CA ASP A 2 -18.83 2.75 -6.64
C ASP A 2 -17.86 3.92 -6.84
N LEU A 3 -17.10 3.91 -7.94
CA LEU A 3 -16.16 4.97 -8.31
C LEU A 3 -16.65 5.75 -9.55
N THR A 4 -17.92 5.60 -9.94
CA THR A 4 -18.46 6.23 -11.16
C THR A 4 -18.41 7.76 -11.15
N GLY A 5 -18.42 8.37 -9.96
CA GLY A 5 -18.25 9.82 -9.77
C GLY A 5 -16.83 10.24 -9.41
N ALA A 6 -15.88 9.31 -9.29
CA ALA A 6 -14.53 9.60 -8.82
C ALA A 6 -13.53 9.76 -9.97
N SER A 7 -12.48 10.53 -9.72
CA SER A 7 -11.43 10.89 -10.66
C SER A 7 -10.04 10.48 -10.15
N ALA A 8 -9.13 10.16 -11.06
CA ALA A 8 -7.75 9.86 -10.70
C ALA A 8 -7.01 11.13 -10.20
N PRO A 9 -6.04 10.99 -9.27
CA PRO A 9 -5.54 9.74 -8.70
C PRO A 9 -6.50 9.11 -7.67
N LEU A 10 -6.54 7.78 -7.58
CA LEU A 10 -7.29 7.02 -6.59
C LEU A 10 -6.40 6.02 -5.85
N THR A 11 -6.51 5.98 -4.53
CA THR A 11 -5.72 5.09 -3.67
C THR A 11 -6.63 4.15 -2.87
N LEU A 12 -6.27 2.87 -2.86
CA LEU A 12 -6.68 1.90 -1.84
C LEU A 12 -5.62 1.89 -0.73
N GLU A 13 -6.00 2.23 0.48
CA GLU A 13 -5.13 2.22 1.66
C GLU A 13 -5.70 1.29 2.73
N PHE A 14 -4.86 0.52 3.40
CA PHE A 14 -5.25 -0.32 4.52
C PHE A 14 -4.05 -0.63 5.42
N TYR A 15 -4.30 -0.88 6.70
CA TYR A 15 -3.29 -1.47 7.57
C TYR A 15 -3.30 -2.98 7.43
N GLU A 16 -2.11 -3.58 7.47
CA GLU A 16 -1.96 -5.03 7.48
C GLU A 16 -0.93 -5.50 8.49
N TYR A 17 -1.20 -6.68 9.05
CA TYR A 17 -0.24 -7.49 9.78
C TYR A 17 -0.24 -8.87 9.13
N PHE A 18 0.93 -9.39 8.81
CA PHE A 18 1.04 -10.75 8.30
C PHE A 18 2.11 -11.51 9.06
N SER A 19 1.79 -12.76 9.40
CA SER A 19 2.72 -13.77 9.86
C SER A 19 2.36 -15.04 9.11
N THR A 20 3.19 -15.42 8.15
CA THR A 20 2.94 -16.43 7.13
C THR A 20 4.24 -17.17 6.81
N GLU A 21 4.17 -18.29 6.09
CA GLU A 21 5.37 -18.96 5.61
C GLU A 21 6.12 -18.09 4.59
N HIS A 22 7.38 -17.79 4.88
CA HIS A 22 8.20 -16.92 4.05
C HIS A 22 8.49 -17.57 2.69
N TYR A 23 8.17 -16.87 1.59
CA TYR A 23 8.23 -17.33 0.20
C TYR A 23 7.20 -18.37 -0.26
N TRP A 24 6.22 -18.71 0.56
CA TRP A 24 5.18 -19.68 0.19
C TRP A 24 3.78 -19.10 0.39
N ASP A 25 3.55 -18.39 1.49
CA ASP A 25 2.23 -17.84 1.79
C ASP A 25 2.15 -16.36 1.42
N PHE A 26 1.40 -16.03 0.37
CA PHE A 26 1.41 -14.68 -0.22
C PHE A 26 0.13 -13.87 0.07
N CYS A 27 0.30 -12.62 0.48
CA CYS A 27 -0.78 -11.68 0.77
C CYS A 27 -1.11 -10.82 -0.47
N MET A 28 -1.97 -11.31 -1.35
CA MET A 28 -2.26 -10.71 -2.66
C MET A 28 -3.51 -9.82 -2.63
N VAL A 29 -3.56 -8.82 -3.53
CA VAL A 29 -4.71 -7.93 -3.70
C VAL A 29 -5.04 -7.79 -5.17
N ALA A 30 -6.32 -7.93 -5.53
CA ALA A 30 -6.80 -7.74 -6.89
C ALA A 30 -8.08 -6.91 -6.93
N VAL A 31 -8.38 -6.36 -8.11
CA VAL A 31 -9.61 -5.62 -8.41
C VAL A 31 -10.37 -6.26 -9.55
N SER A 32 -11.68 -6.32 -9.42
CA SER A 32 -12.58 -6.68 -10.51
C SER A 32 -13.48 -5.50 -10.85
N ALA A 33 -13.65 -5.20 -12.14
CA ALA A 33 -14.54 -4.17 -12.66
C ALA A 33 -15.76 -4.74 -13.41
N ASP A 34 -15.94 -6.07 -13.39
CA ASP A 34 -16.98 -6.79 -14.13
C ASP A 34 -17.82 -7.70 -13.23
N GLY A 35 -17.96 -7.33 -11.95
CA GLY A 35 -18.77 -8.06 -10.98
C GLY A 35 -18.14 -9.38 -10.50
N GLY A 36 -16.81 -9.50 -10.61
CA GLY A 36 -16.05 -10.65 -10.12
C GLY A 36 -15.77 -11.72 -11.18
N LEU A 37 -16.08 -11.48 -12.45
CA LEU A 37 -15.83 -12.43 -13.54
C LEU A 37 -14.35 -12.50 -13.88
N THR A 38 -13.67 -11.35 -13.90
CA THR A 38 -12.22 -11.24 -14.08
C THR A 38 -11.60 -10.37 -13.00
N TRP A 39 -10.33 -10.66 -12.68
CA TRP A 39 -9.58 -10.00 -11.62
C TRP A 39 -8.23 -9.51 -12.16
N THR A 40 -8.01 -8.20 -12.09
CA THR A 40 -6.73 -7.56 -12.35
C THR A 40 -5.94 -7.46 -11.05
N GLN A 41 -4.75 -8.05 -11.01
CA GLN A 41 -3.89 -8.03 -9.82
C GLN A 41 -3.34 -6.62 -9.57
N LEU A 42 -3.53 -6.11 -8.34
CA LEU A 42 -2.90 -4.88 -7.85
C LEU A 42 -1.57 -5.16 -7.14
N ARG A 43 -1.53 -6.27 -6.39
CA ARG A 43 -0.37 -6.73 -5.63
C ARG A 43 -0.21 -8.24 -5.77
N GLY A 44 0.94 -8.65 -6.32
CA GLY A 44 1.20 -10.02 -6.75
C GLY A 44 1.40 -10.14 -8.27
N SER A 45 1.64 -11.35 -8.74
CA SER A 45 1.61 -11.73 -10.16
C SER A 45 1.14 -13.18 -10.27
N SER A 46 0.96 -13.71 -11.48
CA SER A 46 0.52 -15.09 -11.73
C SER A 46 1.35 -16.18 -11.03
N TYR A 47 2.54 -15.83 -10.52
CA TYR A 47 3.40 -16.70 -9.73
C TYR A 47 4.24 -15.80 -8.79
N TRP A 48 3.68 -15.27 -7.68
CA TRP A 48 4.46 -14.62 -6.57
C TRP A 48 5.24 -13.33 -6.90
N GLY A 49 4.59 -12.35 -7.55
CA GLY A 49 5.16 -11.02 -7.83
C GLY A 49 5.49 -10.16 -6.59
N THR A 50 4.85 -9.00 -6.46
CA THR A 50 5.13 -8.03 -5.39
C THR A 50 4.40 -8.32 -4.06
N ALA A 51 3.77 -9.50 -3.94
CA ALA A 51 3.02 -9.85 -2.74
C ALA A 51 3.96 -10.17 -1.58
N PRO A 52 3.76 -9.59 -0.39
CA PRO A 52 4.57 -9.92 0.78
C PRO A 52 4.22 -11.32 1.30
N SER A 53 5.22 -11.92 1.96
CA SER A 53 5.16 -13.17 2.71
C SER A 53 6.09 -13.06 3.93
N GLY A 54 6.03 -14.03 4.85
CA GLY A 54 6.84 -14.03 6.06
C GLY A 54 6.17 -13.26 7.19
N SER A 55 6.93 -12.45 7.93
CA SER A 55 6.39 -11.68 9.07
C SER A 55 6.62 -10.18 8.89
N SER A 56 5.54 -9.39 8.98
CA SER A 56 5.63 -7.93 9.08
C SER A 56 6.12 -7.49 10.47
N ASN A 57 5.99 -8.35 11.49
CA ASN A 57 6.27 -8.13 12.92
C ASN A 57 5.47 -7.00 13.60
N VAL A 58 4.96 -6.04 12.83
CA VAL A 58 4.15 -4.91 13.24
C VAL A 58 3.04 -4.69 12.21
N TRP A 59 2.01 -3.93 12.59
CA TRP A 59 1.06 -3.39 11.62
C TRP A 59 1.78 -2.39 10.72
N ILE A 60 1.67 -2.58 9.41
CA ILE A 60 2.23 -1.68 8.40
C ILE A 60 1.11 -1.11 7.54
N LEU A 61 1.31 0.09 7.02
CA LEU A 61 0.38 0.72 6.08
C LEU A 61 0.70 0.26 4.66
N SER A 62 -0.32 -0.18 3.92
CA SER A 62 -0.25 -0.54 2.51
C SER A 62 -1.13 0.38 1.69
N ALA A 63 -0.59 0.86 0.56
CA ALA A 63 -1.28 1.72 -0.37
C ALA A 63 -1.08 1.24 -1.81
N LEU A 64 -2.18 1.08 -2.55
CA LEU A 64 -2.20 0.58 -3.92
C LEU A 64 -2.94 1.55 -4.83
N ASP A 65 -2.37 1.82 -6.00
CA ASP A 65 -2.99 2.66 -7.02
C ASP A 65 -4.15 1.92 -7.68
N ILE A 66 -5.33 2.52 -7.62
CA ILE A 66 -6.54 2.04 -8.31
C ILE A 66 -7.08 3.07 -9.31
N SER A 67 -6.28 4.09 -9.64
CA SER A 67 -6.60 5.11 -10.64
C SER A 67 -7.09 4.56 -11.99
N PRO A 68 -6.57 3.41 -12.51
CA PRO A 68 -7.09 2.82 -13.75
C PRO A 68 -8.57 2.44 -13.70
N PHE A 69 -9.17 2.36 -12.50
CA PHE A 69 -10.57 2.00 -12.28
C PHE A 69 -11.47 3.21 -11.97
N ALA A 70 -10.96 4.44 -12.10
CA ALA A 70 -11.78 5.65 -12.00
C ALA A 70 -12.97 5.58 -12.97
N GLY A 71 -14.14 6.05 -12.53
CA GLY A 71 -15.37 6.01 -13.32
C GLY A 71 -16.06 4.63 -13.40
N GLN A 72 -15.57 3.61 -12.68
CA GLN A 72 -16.11 2.25 -12.74
C GLN A 72 -16.71 1.80 -11.39
N GLN A 73 -17.52 0.75 -11.41
CA GLN A 73 -17.90 0.04 -10.19
C GLN A 73 -16.97 -1.16 -10.02
N ILE A 74 -16.33 -1.26 -8.85
CA ILE A 74 -15.32 -2.29 -8.61
C ILE A 74 -15.59 -3.16 -7.38
N LEU A 75 -14.98 -4.33 -7.36
CA LEU A 75 -14.74 -5.17 -6.18
C LEU A 75 -13.25 -5.18 -5.86
N ILE A 76 -12.92 -5.20 -4.59
CA ILE A 76 -11.55 -5.45 -4.10
C ILE A 76 -11.54 -6.85 -3.48
N GLY A 77 -10.57 -7.66 -3.89
CA GLY A 77 -10.36 -9.01 -3.39
C GLY A 77 -9.01 -9.10 -2.70
N TYR A 78 -9.03 -9.57 -1.46
CA TYR A 78 -7.84 -9.95 -0.71
C TYR A 78 -7.69 -11.46 -0.82
N TYR A 79 -6.55 -11.92 -1.34
CA TYR A 79 -6.29 -13.33 -1.63
C TYR A 79 -5.11 -13.80 -0.80
N PHE A 80 -5.35 -14.85 -0.03
CA PHE A 80 -4.33 -15.55 0.75
C PHE A 80 -4.26 -16.98 0.23
N ASP A 81 -3.09 -17.38 -0.22
CA ASP A 81 -2.82 -18.71 -0.76
C ASP A 81 -1.62 -19.29 -0.01
N THR A 82 -1.83 -20.42 0.66
CA THR A 82 -0.79 -21.14 1.39
C THR A 82 0.04 -22.06 0.50
N ILE A 83 -0.35 -22.19 -0.78
CA ILE A 83 0.27 -23.04 -1.82
C ILE A 83 0.21 -24.55 -1.53
N ASP A 84 0.41 -24.99 -0.30
CA ASP A 84 0.39 -26.38 0.13
C ASP A 84 -0.16 -26.58 1.57
N ASP A 85 -0.10 -27.83 2.04
CA ASP A 85 -0.58 -28.28 3.35
C ASP A 85 0.54 -28.29 4.43
N ALA A 86 1.72 -27.73 4.15
CA ALA A 86 2.85 -27.65 5.07
C ALA A 86 2.92 -26.29 5.77
N ALA A 87 3.62 -26.22 6.91
CA ALA A 87 3.95 -24.99 7.62
C ALA A 87 2.80 -24.00 7.95
N ASN A 88 1.52 -24.41 7.91
CA ASN A 88 0.37 -23.50 8.04
C ASN A 88 -0.02 -23.06 9.48
N ASP A 89 0.85 -23.24 10.48
CA ASP A 89 0.56 -22.87 11.90
C ASP A 89 0.98 -21.41 12.23
N PHE A 90 0.86 -20.51 11.26
CA PHE A 90 1.10 -19.09 11.45
C PHE A 90 -0.22 -18.34 11.72
N ALA A 91 -0.11 -17.11 12.23
CA ALA A 91 -1.31 -16.30 12.52
C ALA A 91 -2.09 -15.90 11.26
N GLY A 92 -1.44 -15.92 10.10
CA GLY A 92 -2.01 -15.56 8.81
C GLY A 92 -1.94 -14.06 8.53
N TRP A 93 -2.91 -13.57 7.75
CA TRP A 93 -2.98 -12.20 7.30
C TRP A 93 -4.20 -11.48 7.86
N PHE A 94 -3.95 -10.35 8.51
CA PHE A 94 -4.95 -9.47 9.11
C PHE A 94 -4.94 -8.14 8.38
N ILE A 95 -6.14 -7.60 8.15
CA ILE A 95 -6.38 -6.36 7.43
C ILE A 95 -7.29 -5.49 8.28
N ASP A 96 -6.97 -4.21 8.41
CA ASP A 96 -7.77 -3.24 9.16
C ASP A 96 -7.76 -1.86 8.49
N ASP A 97 -8.67 -0.99 8.92
CA ASP A 97 -8.72 0.43 8.54
C ASP A 97 -8.70 0.68 7.01
N VAL A 98 -9.44 -0.15 6.26
CA VAL A 98 -9.52 -0.08 4.80
C VAL A 98 -10.19 1.22 4.35
N LYS A 99 -9.52 1.95 3.46
CA LYS A 99 -9.98 3.22 2.87
C LYS A 99 -9.78 3.21 1.36
N VAL A 100 -10.70 3.87 0.67
CA VAL A 100 -10.56 4.23 -0.74
C VAL A 100 -10.84 5.73 -0.84
N TYR A 101 -9.93 6.47 -1.46
CA TYR A 101 -10.05 7.92 -1.58
C TYR A 101 -9.38 8.46 -2.84
N GLU A 102 -9.85 9.63 -3.29
CA GLU A 102 -9.21 10.44 -4.34
C GLU A 102 -7.96 11.10 -3.78
N GLY A 103 -6.81 10.88 -4.42
CA GLY A 103 -5.49 11.29 -3.95
C GLY A 103 -4.46 10.18 -4.12
N VAL A 104 -3.20 10.55 -3.89
CA VAL A 104 -2.09 9.61 -3.67
C VAL A 104 -1.87 9.52 -2.16
N THR A 105 -1.45 8.38 -1.61
CA THR A 105 -1.01 8.35 -0.20
C THR A 105 0.21 9.23 0.00
N ASP A 106 0.20 10.02 1.07
CA ASP A 106 1.35 10.80 1.52
C ASP A 106 2.36 9.93 2.30
N VAL A 107 2.01 8.67 2.58
CA VAL A 107 2.82 7.77 3.42
C VAL A 107 3.36 6.62 2.57
N VAL A 108 4.65 6.69 2.27
CA VAL A 108 5.42 5.58 1.70
C VAL A 108 6.38 5.05 2.77
N PRO A 109 6.34 3.76 3.16
CA PRO A 109 7.13 3.24 4.28
C PRO A 109 8.65 3.42 4.14
N TRP A 110 9.13 3.55 2.91
CA TRP A 110 10.54 3.72 2.58
C TRP A 110 11.01 5.16 2.51
N LEU A 111 10.12 6.16 2.59
CA LEU A 111 10.49 7.58 2.56
C LEU A 111 9.77 8.33 3.67
N SER A 112 10.52 8.95 4.58
CA SER A 112 9.98 9.75 5.67
C SER A 112 10.66 11.12 5.73
N SER A 113 9.99 12.10 6.36
CA SER A 113 10.55 13.40 6.67
C SER A 113 10.41 13.73 8.17
N SER A 114 11.37 14.48 8.72
CA SER A 114 11.31 14.95 10.10
C SER A 114 12.00 16.32 10.28
N PRO A 115 11.35 17.30 10.91
CA PRO A 115 9.94 17.25 11.34
C PRO A 115 8.99 17.26 10.12
N ALA A 116 7.84 16.59 10.23
CA ALA A 116 6.83 16.55 9.16
C ALA A 116 6.01 17.85 9.07
N ASP A 117 5.92 18.57 10.18
CA ASP A 117 5.26 19.86 10.34
C ASP A 117 6.03 20.75 11.34
N GLY A 118 5.77 22.05 11.31
CA GLY A 118 6.40 22.98 12.23
C GLY A 118 6.05 24.44 11.96
N VAL A 119 6.56 25.33 12.81
CA VAL A 119 6.39 26.78 12.67
C VAL A 119 7.76 27.43 12.50
N VAL A 120 7.95 28.18 11.42
CA VAL A 120 9.15 28.99 11.18
C VAL A 120 8.82 30.44 11.51
N ALA A 121 9.59 31.05 12.42
CA ALA A 121 9.42 32.46 12.74
C ALA A 121 9.81 33.35 11.55
N PRO A 122 9.28 34.60 11.45
CA PRO A 122 9.64 35.52 10.37
C PRO A 122 11.16 35.70 10.22
N GLY A 123 11.67 35.47 9.01
CA GLY A 123 13.10 35.51 8.69
C GLY A 123 13.94 34.34 9.24
N GLY A 124 13.29 33.33 9.82
CA GLY A 124 13.91 32.11 10.32
C GLY A 124 14.10 31.04 9.24
N ASN A 125 14.70 29.92 9.65
CA ASN A 125 14.80 28.70 8.84
C ASN A 125 14.57 27.47 9.73
N GLN A 126 14.12 26.37 9.12
CA GLN A 126 13.95 25.06 9.76
C GLN A 126 14.52 24.00 8.83
N ASN A 127 15.41 23.16 9.35
CA ASN A 127 15.90 22.00 8.61
C ASN A 127 14.86 20.89 8.66
N VAL A 128 14.56 20.28 7.50
CA VAL A 128 13.78 19.06 7.38
C VAL A 128 14.68 17.96 6.84
N THR A 129 14.75 16.84 7.57
CA THR A 129 15.53 15.67 7.18
C THR A 129 14.63 14.70 6.43
N VAL A 130 15.00 14.35 5.20
CA VAL A 130 14.33 13.30 4.42
C VAL A 130 15.13 12.01 4.51
N THR A 131 14.50 10.92 4.93
CA THR A 131 15.13 9.61 5.08
C THR A 131 14.53 8.63 4.09
N ALA A 132 15.38 8.09 3.20
CA ALA A 132 15.03 6.94 2.38
C ALA A 132 15.54 5.66 3.06
N ASN A 133 14.63 4.79 3.50
CA ASN A 133 14.94 3.51 4.13
C ASN A 133 14.61 2.36 3.19
N ALA A 134 15.65 1.72 2.64
CA ALA A 134 15.52 0.56 1.77
C ALA A 134 15.33 -0.77 2.53
N GLY A 135 15.28 -0.75 3.87
CA GLY A 135 15.11 -1.95 4.69
C GLY A 135 13.79 -2.67 4.38
N GLY A 136 13.87 -3.96 4.05
CA GLY A 136 12.70 -4.77 3.71
C GLY A 136 12.11 -4.52 2.32
N MET A 137 12.70 -3.63 1.52
CA MET A 137 12.27 -3.43 0.14
C MET A 137 12.87 -4.50 -0.78
N SER A 138 12.03 -5.09 -1.62
CA SER A 138 12.50 -5.89 -2.76
C SER A 138 13.29 -5.02 -3.75
N GLY A 139 14.26 -5.59 -4.45
CA GLY A 139 15.07 -4.85 -5.43
C GLY A 139 14.21 -4.22 -6.53
N GLY A 140 14.41 -2.94 -6.82
CA GLY A 140 13.60 -2.21 -7.80
C GLY A 140 13.86 -0.70 -7.79
N THR A 141 13.16 0.03 -8.66
CA THR A 141 13.13 1.49 -8.66
C THR A 141 11.83 1.96 -8.03
N PHE A 142 11.93 2.74 -6.95
CA PHE A 142 10.79 3.32 -6.25
C PHE A 142 10.76 4.83 -6.45
N ARG A 143 9.55 5.40 -6.54
CA ARG A 143 9.33 6.83 -6.75
C ARG A 143 8.27 7.31 -5.77
N ALA A 144 8.51 8.45 -5.15
CA ALA A 144 7.56 9.17 -4.32
C ALA A 144 7.81 10.67 -4.46
N SER A 145 6.80 11.45 -4.12
CA SER A 145 6.89 12.91 -4.09
C SER A 145 6.94 13.38 -2.65
N LEU A 146 7.86 14.30 -2.34
CA LEU A 146 7.79 15.08 -1.12
C LEU A 146 7.06 16.38 -1.44
N VAL A 147 5.96 16.64 -0.76
CA VAL A 147 5.20 17.89 -0.88
C VAL A 147 5.50 18.77 0.31
N VAL A 148 5.92 20.01 0.07
CA VAL A 148 6.13 21.03 1.10
C VAL A 148 5.06 22.10 0.94
N ASN A 149 4.23 22.27 1.96
CA ASN A 149 3.23 23.32 2.01
C ASN A 149 3.75 24.46 2.92
N ASN A 150 3.72 25.69 2.41
CA ASN A 150 4.10 26.89 3.16
C ASN A 150 2.97 27.93 3.06
N ASN A 151 2.73 28.66 4.15
CA ASN A 151 1.68 29.69 4.23
C ASN A 151 2.22 31.13 4.32
N ASP A 152 3.53 31.31 4.14
CA ASP A 152 4.20 32.60 3.89
C ASP A 152 4.35 32.83 2.38
#